data_AF-A0AAJ5ZAP4-F1
#
_entry.id   AF-A0AAJ5ZAP4-F1
#
_cell.length_a   1.000
_cell.length_b   1.000
_cell.length_c   1.000
_cell.angle_alpha   90.00
_cell.angle_beta   90.00
_cell.angle_gamma   90.00
#
_symmetry.space_group_name_H-M   'P 1'
#
loop_
_entity.id
_entity.type
_entity.pdbx_description
1 polymer ?
#
loop_
_entity_poly.entity_id
_entity_poly.type
_entity_poly.pdbx_seq_one_letter_code
_entity_poly.pdbx_strand_id
1 'polypeptide(L)'
;MEQQMVTDAILKRFRDLAEFAPSELETLAEHPAIDIRVQVASHHNCPDHIASKLADDPAWQVLQALAGNPVSSLEVLQKLAEHDEWCVRLEVAGNSSSPTELLSQLADDSDEGVQAKVADNPNCPEDVFWDFVVAGDMDIQKCCYENPACPLPVLLHGCKDYDADLRDIAKQAIQNTSHDVWARRVAEGLSLDKPLPGHDSARPLGNELLVYGLTQAYQAIQGIELQVTLDKTLVGNISMLTSEAPHSANSLRAKFRM
;
A
#
# COMPACT_ATOMS: atom_id res chain seq x y z
N MET A 1 -21.72 -22.17 35.32
CA MET A 1 -21.05 -21.13 36.14
C MET A 1 -19.55 -21.31 36.14
N GLU A 2 -19.02 -22.48 36.53
CA GLU A 2 -17.57 -22.72 36.56
C GLU A 2 -16.88 -22.59 35.19
N GLN A 3 -17.43 -23.17 34.12
CA GLN A 3 -16.85 -23.04 32.77
C GLN A 3 -16.82 -21.58 32.26
N GLN A 4 -17.81 -20.77 32.61
CA GLN A 4 -17.83 -19.34 32.25
C GLN A 4 -16.74 -18.58 33.02
N MET A 5 -16.59 -18.85 34.32
CA MET A 5 -15.54 -18.22 35.13
C MET A 5 -14.13 -18.56 34.63
N VAL A 6 -13.89 -19.79 34.18
CA VAL A 6 -12.62 -20.20 33.57
C VAL A 6 -12.39 -19.47 32.24
N THR A 7 -13.42 -19.39 31.41
CA THR A 7 -13.36 -18.66 30.12
C THR A 7 -13.02 -17.19 30.35
N ASP A 8 -13.70 -16.53 31.29
CA ASP A 8 -13.47 -15.12 31.62
C ASP A 8 -12.05 -14.88 32.18
N ALA A 9 -11.52 -15.84 32.95
CA ALA A 9 -10.16 -15.77 33.47
C ALA A 9 -9.10 -15.90 32.36
N ILE A 10 -9.33 -16.78 31.37
CA ILE A 10 -8.45 -16.94 30.21
C ILE A 10 -8.48 -15.68 29.33
N LEU A 11 -9.67 -15.15 29.03
CA LEU A 11 -9.82 -13.91 28.26
C LEU A 11 -9.19 -12.72 28.98
N LYS A 12 -9.26 -12.70 30.32
CA LYS A 12 -8.52 -11.71 31.11
C LYS A 12 -7.00 -11.88 30.95
N ARG A 13 -6.47 -13.11 30.94
CA ARG A 13 -5.05 -13.35 30.67
C ARG A 13 -4.62 -12.87 29.29
N PHE A 14 -5.42 -13.05 28.25
CA PHE A 14 -5.11 -12.50 26.91
C PHE A 14 -4.98 -10.98 26.90
N ARG A 15 -5.71 -10.28 27.77
CA ARG A 15 -5.59 -8.83 27.95
C ARG A 15 -4.38 -8.42 28.81
N ASP A 16 -4.07 -9.21 29.83
CA ASP A 16 -3.10 -8.83 30.86
C ASP A 16 -1.66 -9.32 30.53
N LEU A 17 -1.50 -10.40 29.78
CA LEU A 17 -0.20 -10.99 29.40
C LEU A 17 0.07 -10.80 27.90
N ALA A 18 1.26 -10.31 27.58
CA ALA A 18 1.70 -10.07 26.20
C ALA A 18 2.24 -11.32 25.48
N GLU A 19 2.59 -12.38 26.24
CA GLU A 19 3.25 -13.56 25.72
C GLU A 19 2.62 -14.85 26.26
N PHE A 20 2.26 -15.74 25.34
CA PHE A 20 1.84 -17.11 25.62
C PHE A 20 2.88 -18.06 25.02
N ALA A 21 3.17 -19.15 25.74
CA ALA A 21 4.00 -20.21 25.18
C ALA A 21 3.24 -20.91 24.02
N PRO A 22 3.93 -21.37 22.95
CA PRO A 22 3.27 -22.03 21.82
C PRO A 22 2.40 -23.23 22.22
N SER A 23 2.84 -24.02 23.21
CA SER A 23 2.07 -25.16 23.73
C SER A 23 0.78 -24.75 24.46
N GLU A 24 0.77 -23.58 25.10
CA GLU A 24 -0.45 -23.03 25.71
C GLU A 24 -1.43 -22.59 24.61
N LEU A 25 -0.94 -21.90 23.57
CA LEU A 25 -1.76 -21.50 22.43
C LEU A 25 -2.38 -22.71 21.71
N GLU A 26 -1.63 -23.81 21.57
CA GLU A 26 -2.13 -25.04 20.96
C GLU A 26 -3.31 -25.64 21.75
N THR A 27 -3.20 -25.65 23.07
CA THR A 27 -4.28 -26.13 23.95
C THR A 27 -5.51 -25.20 23.86
N LEU A 28 -5.28 -23.89 23.79
CA LEU A 28 -6.35 -22.89 23.70
C LEU A 28 -7.02 -22.88 22.32
N ALA A 29 -6.32 -23.25 21.26
CA ALA A 29 -6.86 -23.39 19.91
C ALA A 29 -7.92 -24.51 19.81
N GLU A 30 -7.90 -25.51 20.69
CA GLU A 30 -8.91 -26.57 20.75
C GLU A 30 -10.05 -26.27 21.74
N HIS A 31 -10.03 -25.10 22.37
CA HIS A 31 -10.97 -24.79 23.45
C HIS A 31 -12.41 -24.70 22.92
N PRO A 32 -13.42 -25.24 23.64
CA PRO A 32 -14.81 -25.24 23.18
C PRO A 32 -15.41 -23.84 22.99
N ALA A 33 -14.96 -22.87 23.78
CA ALA A 33 -15.40 -21.48 23.67
C ALA A 33 -14.78 -20.79 22.44
N ILE A 34 -15.64 -20.29 21.56
CA ILE A 34 -15.28 -19.58 20.33
C ILE A 34 -14.42 -18.36 20.66
N ASP A 35 -14.80 -17.58 21.67
CA ASP A 35 -14.09 -16.35 22.06
C ASP A 35 -12.61 -16.60 22.37
N ILE A 36 -12.27 -17.74 22.98
CA ILE A 36 -10.88 -18.10 23.27
C ILE A 36 -10.14 -18.41 21.97
N ARG A 37 -10.75 -19.18 21.07
CA ARG A 37 -10.14 -19.50 19.77
C ARG A 37 -9.95 -18.25 18.91
N VAL A 38 -10.88 -17.29 18.96
CA VAL A 38 -10.74 -15.97 18.35
C VAL A 38 -9.49 -15.24 18.89
N GLN A 39 -9.30 -15.21 20.21
CA GLN A 39 -8.11 -14.57 20.80
C GLN A 39 -6.79 -15.23 20.37
N VAL A 40 -6.79 -16.56 20.23
CA VAL A 40 -5.63 -17.30 19.70
C VAL A 40 -5.38 -16.93 18.24
N ALA A 41 -6.41 -16.91 17.40
CA ALA A 41 -6.32 -16.56 15.98
C ALA A 41 -5.82 -15.13 15.75
N SER A 42 -6.26 -14.16 16.57
CA SER A 42 -5.81 -12.76 16.49
C SER A 42 -4.46 -12.48 17.15
N HIS A 43 -3.81 -13.49 17.73
CA HIS A 43 -2.58 -13.29 18.51
C HIS A 43 -1.40 -12.94 17.59
N HIS A 44 -0.64 -11.88 17.93
CA HIS A 44 0.50 -11.39 17.15
C HIS A 44 1.63 -12.41 16.95
N ASN A 45 1.66 -13.45 17.77
CA ASN A 45 2.63 -14.55 17.71
C ASN A 45 1.95 -15.90 17.52
N CYS A 46 0.83 -15.95 16.79
CA CYS A 46 0.16 -17.20 16.45
C CYS A 46 1.08 -18.03 15.52
N PRO A 47 1.56 -19.21 15.93
CA PRO A 47 2.40 -20.05 15.10
C PRO A 47 1.66 -20.57 13.86
N ASP A 48 2.37 -20.68 12.72
CA ASP A 48 1.80 -21.09 11.43
C ASP A 48 1.04 -22.43 11.46
N HIS A 49 1.54 -23.41 12.21
CA HIS A 49 0.88 -24.71 12.33
C HIS A 49 -0.46 -24.63 13.09
N ILE A 50 -0.58 -23.71 14.05
CA ILE A 50 -1.84 -23.44 14.77
C ILE A 50 -2.79 -22.66 13.86
N ALA A 51 -2.28 -21.62 13.19
CA ALA A 51 -3.04 -20.86 12.19
C ALA A 51 -3.64 -21.77 11.12
N SER A 52 -2.83 -22.68 10.56
CA SER A 52 -3.26 -23.64 9.54
C SER A 52 -4.38 -24.56 10.04
N LYS A 53 -4.33 -24.95 11.33
CA LYS A 53 -5.38 -25.77 11.96
C LYS A 53 -6.66 -24.95 12.22
N LEU A 54 -6.52 -23.71 12.68
CA LEU A 54 -7.65 -22.79 12.90
C LEU A 54 -8.30 -22.34 11.58
N ALA A 55 -7.61 -22.43 10.45
CA ALA A 55 -8.18 -22.17 9.13
C ALA A 55 -9.26 -23.19 8.71
N ASP A 56 -9.42 -24.29 9.45
CA ASP A 56 -10.51 -25.26 9.32
C ASP A 56 -11.56 -25.13 10.44
N ASP A 57 -11.51 -24.07 11.26
CA ASP A 57 -12.46 -23.87 12.35
C ASP A 57 -13.89 -23.67 11.82
N PRO A 58 -14.91 -24.33 12.38
CA PRO A 58 -16.29 -24.17 11.93
C PRO A 58 -16.88 -22.78 12.25
N ALA A 59 -16.28 -22.01 13.16
CA ALA A 59 -16.75 -20.69 13.51
C ALA A 59 -16.12 -19.62 12.62
N TRP A 60 -16.95 -18.95 11.81
CA TRP A 60 -16.51 -17.85 10.94
C TRP A 60 -15.83 -16.71 11.71
N GLN A 61 -16.16 -16.49 12.99
CA GLN A 61 -15.50 -15.47 13.82
C GLN A 61 -14.01 -15.78 14.06
N VAL A 62 -13.65 -17.07 14.14
CA VAL A 62 -12.25 -17.51 14.28
C VAL A 62 -11.52 -17.29 12.96
N LEU A 63 -12.16 -17.67 11.85
CA LEU A 63 -11.62 -17.47 10.50
C LEU A 63 -11.43 -15.99 10.17
N GLN A 64 -12.38 -15.14 10.56
CA GLN A 64 -12.30 -13.68 10.43
C GLN A 64 -11.10 -13.12 11.20
N ALA A 65 -10.93 -13.52 12.46
CA ALA A 65 -9.80 -13.07 13.27
C ALA A 65 -8.45 -13.56 12.73
N LEU A 66 -8.42 -14.75 12.13
CA LEU A 66 -7.26 -15.28 11.45
C LEU A 66 -6.95 -14.50 10.16
N ALA A 67 -7.97 -14.20 9.36
CA ALA A 67 -7.83 -13.40 8.14
C ALA A 67 -7.28 -12.00 8.42
N GLY A 68 -7.70 -11.35 9.50
CA GLY A 68 -7.23 -10.02 9.89
C GLY A 68 -5.87 -10.00 10.60
N ASN A 69 -5.26 -11.15 10.88
CA ASN A 69 -3.98 -11.21 11.58
C ASN A 69 -2.81 -10.84 10.63
N PRO A 70 -1.97 -9.83 10.95
CA PRO A 70 -0.84 -9.43 10.10
C PRO A 70 0.21 -10.53 9.89
N VAL A 71 0.26 -11.53 10.77
CA VAL A 71 1.25 -12.63 10.71
C VAL A 71 0.69 -13.85 9.94
N SER A 72 -0.54 -13.79 9.47
CA SER A 72 -1.14 -14.90 8.71
C SER A 72 -0.34 -15.21 7.44
N SER A 73 -0.12 -16.50 7.23
CA SER A 73 0.61 -17.00 6.07
C SER A 73 -0.21 -16.85 4.79
N LEU A 74 0.49 -16.78 3.66
CA LEU A 74 -0.14 -16.70 2.34
C LEU A 74 -1.11 -17.86 2.10
N GLU A 75 -0.73 -19.09 2.46
CA GLU A 75 -1.57 -20.28 2.26
C GLU A 75 -2.90 -20.17 3.03
N VAL A 76 -2.86 -19.63 4.24
CA VAL A 76 -4.07 -19.39 5.05
C VAL A 76 -4.92 -18.30 4.40
N LEU A 77 -4.32 -17.17 4.01
CA LEU A 77 -5.07 -16.07 3.38
C LEU A 77 -5.73 -16.49 2.06
N GLN A 78 -5.04 -17.27 1.22
CA GLN A 78 -5.61 -17.82 -0.01
C GLN A 78 -6.83 -18.69 0.26
N LYS A 79 -6.74 -19.57 1.25
CA LYS A 79 -7.87 -20.42 1.64
C LYS A 79 -9.06 -19.60 2.15
N LEU A 80 -8.80 -18.57 2.95
CA LEU A 80 -9.84 -17.72 3.53
C LEU A 80 -10.48 -16.76 2.52
N ALA A 81 -9.75 -16.41 1.45
CA ALA A 81 -10.29 -15.59 0.36
C ALA A 81 -11.40 -16.29 -0.43
N GLU A 82 -11.42 -17.61 -0.46
CA GLU A 82 -12.47 -18.41 -1.12
C GLU A 82 -13.62 -18.79 -0.18
N HIS A 83 -13.62 -18.28 1.06
CA HIS A 83 -14.63 -18.64 2.06
C HIS A 83 -16.00 -18.04 1.73
N ASP A 84 -17.09 -18.77 1.98
CA ASP A 84 -18.47 -18.34 1.64
C ASP A 84 -18.90 -17.03 2.34
N GLU A 85 -18.40 -16.82 3.55
CA GLU A 85 -18.79 -15.68 4.38
C GLU A 85 -18.01 -14.40 4.02
N TRP A 86 -18.73 -13.36 3.58
CA TRP A 86 -18.16 -12.09 3.13
C TRP A 86 -17.30 -11.40 4.19
N CYS A 87 -17.67 -11.48 5.48
CA CYS A 87 -16.89 -10.92 6.59
C CYS A 87 -15.46 -11.48 6.65
N VAL A 88 -15.27 -12.76 6.27
CA VAL A 88 -13.95 -13.40 6.28
C VAL A 88 -13.13 -12.89 5.10
N ARG A 89 -13.72 -12.85 3.90
CA ARG A 89 -13.08 -12.32 2.68
C ARG A 89 -12.71 -10.83 2.83
N LEU A 90 -13.55 -10.05 3.50
CA LEU A 90 -13.31 -8.64 3.79
C LEU A 90 -12.03 -8.43 4.63
N GLU A 91 -11.81 -9.25 5.66
CA GLU A 91 -10.58 -9.16 6.46
C GLU A 91 -9.35 -9.58 5.65
N VAL A 92 -9.48 -10.57 4.76
CA VAL A 92 -8.38 -10.93 3.84
C VAL A 92 -8.05 -9.74 2.93
N ALA A 93 -9.07 -9.09 2.35
CA ALA A 93 -8.89 -7.89 1.52
C ALA A 93 -8.23 -6.74 2.29
N GLY A 94 -8.54 -6.56 3.58
CA GLY A 94 -7.96 -5.52 4.43
C GLY A 94 -6.58 -5.83 5.01
N ASN A 95 -6.09 -7.06 4.90
CA ASN A 95 -4.84 -7.45 5.52
C ASN A 95 -3.63 -6.87 4.75
N SER A 96 -2.72 -6.20 5.46
CA SER A 96 -1.49 -5.62 4.91
C SER A 96 -0.50 -6.67 4.38
N SER A 97 -0.68 -7.94 4.74
CA SER A 97 0.14 -9.06 4.28
C SER A 97 -0.45 -9.77 3.07
N SER A 98 -1.64 -9.37 2.60
CA SER A 98 -2.24 -9.91 1.38
C SER A 98 -1.44 -9.50 0.15
N PRO A 99 -1.05 -10.47 -0.72
CA PRO A 99 -0.30 -10.16 -1.93
C PRO A 99 -1.21 -9.57 -3.01
N THR A 100 -0.58 -8.91 -3.98
CA THR A 100 -1.24 -8.26 -5.12
C THR A 100 -2.13 -9.22 -5.91
N GLU A 101 -1.69 -10.46 -6.14
CA GLU A 101 -2.45 -11.45 -6.91
C GLU A 101 -3.75 -11.85 -6.21
N LEU A 102 -3.73 -11.91 -4.87
CA LEU A 102 -4.92 -12.24 -4.08
C LEU A 102 -5.89 -11.06 -4.06
N LEU A 103 -5.38 -9.85 -3.93
CA LEU A 103 -6.17 -8.63 -4.01
C LEU A 103 -6.83 -8.46 -5.39
N SER A 104 -6.13 -8.82 -6.48
CA SER A 104 -6.74 -8.85 -7.82
C SER A 104 -7.90 -9.82 -7.92
N GLN A 105 -7.83 -10.99 -7.27
CA GLN A 105 -8.96 -11.93 -7.24
C GLN A 105 -10.15 -11.39 -6.44
N LEU A 106 -9.88 -10.75 -5.31
CA LEU A 106 -10.91 -10.15 -4.44
C LEU A 106 -11.52 -8.85 -5.02
N ALA A 107 -10.88 -8.24 -6.02
CA ALA A 107 -11.45 -7.09 -6.73
C ALA A 107 -12.70 -7.47 -7.53
N ASP A 108 -12.81 -8.73 -7.96
CA ASP A 108 -13.98 -9.28 -8.66
C ASP A 108 -15.01 -9.90 -7.69
N ASP A 109 -14.89 -9.68 -6.37
CA ASP A 109 -15.83 -10.26 -5.39
C ASP A 109 -17.26 -9.75 -5.62
N SER A 110 -18.25 -10.58 -5.29
CA SER A 110 -19.65 -10.21 -5.34
C SER A 110 -20.06 -9.14 -4.32
N ASP A 111 -19.30 -8.96 -3.24
CA ASP A 111 -19.59 -8.04 -2.15
C ASP A 111 -18.82 -6.73 -2.31
N GLU A 112 -19.56 -5.62 -2.39
CA GLU A 112 -19.02 -4.25 -2.53
C GLU A 112 -18.13 -3.86 -1.33
N GLY A 113 -18.41 -4.38 -0.13
CA GLY A 113 -17.61 -4.13 1.07
C GLY A 113 -16.22 -4.77 0.99
N VAL A 114 -16.13 -5.96 0.39
CA VAL A 114 -14.85 -6.62 0.10
C VAL A 114 -14.06 -5.81 -0.94
N GLN A 115 -14.71 -5.39 -2.03
CA GLN A 115 -14.07 -4.56 -3.07
C GLN A 115 -13.56 -3.23 -2.52
N ALA A 116 -14.37 -2.52 -1.73
CA ALA A 116 -13.96 -1.29 -1.06
C ALA A 116 -12.74 -1.50 -0.16
N LYS A 117 -12.64 -2.67 0.49
CA LYS A 117 -11.50 -3.00 1.34
C LYS A 117 -10.23 -3.33 0.55
N VAL A 118 -10.38 -3.94 -0.64
CA VAL A 118 -9.27 -4.07 -1.61
C VAL A 118 -8.78 -2.69 -2.03
N ALA A 119 -9.70 -1.76 -2.36
CA ALA A 119 -9.36 -0.39 -2.75
C ALA A 119 -8.65 0.41 -1.64
N ASP A 120 -8.96 0.14 -0.36
CA ASP A 120 -8.31 0.74 0.82
C ASP A 120 -6.95 0.10 1.17
N ASN A 121 -6.63 -1.07 0.59
CA ASN A 121 -5.41 -1.79 0.93
C ASN A 121 -4.14 -1.09 0.37
N PRO A 122 -3.08 -0.89 1.18
CA PRO A 122 -1.83 -0.30 0.71
C PRO A 122 -1.12 -1.06 -0.41
N ASN A 123 -1.39 -2.36 -0.56
CA ASN A 123 -0.83 -3.22 -1.60
C ASN A 123 -1.78 -3.40 -2.80
N CYS A 124 -2.84 -2.59 -2.91
CA CYS A 124 -3.76 -2.67 -4.04
C CYS A 124 -2.99 -2.50 -5.37
N PRO A 125 -3.11 -3.44 -6.33
CA PRO A 125 -2.40 -3.38 -7.59
C PRO A 125 -2.96 -2.26 -8.49
N GLU A 126 -2.10 -1.68 -9.34
CA GLU A 126 -2.45 -0.52 -10.18
C GLU A 126 -3.62 -0.79 -11.14
N ASP A 127 -3.72 -2.00 -11.68
CA ASP A 127 -4.77 -2.39 -12.63
C ASP A 127 -6.16 -2.37 -11.98
N VAL A 128 -6.26 -2.80 -10.71
CA VAL A 128 -7.52 -2.86 -9.96
C VAL A 128 -8.10 -1.47 -9.71
N PHE A 129 -7.25 -0.44 -9.53
CA PHE A 129 -7.74 0.94 -9.40
C PHE A 129 -8.49 1.40 -10.66
N TRP A 130 -8.04 1.00 -11.85
CA TRP A 130 -8.74 1.33 -13.09
C TRP A 130 -10.06 0.58 -13.21
N ASP A 131 -10.08 -0.71 -12.86
CA ASP A 131 -11.29 -1.52 -12.90
C ASP A 131 -12.38 -0.92 -12.00
N PHE A 132 -12.03 -0.49 -10.78
CA PHE A 132 -12.97 0.17 -9.86
C PHE A 132 -13.48 1.52 -10.38
N VAL A 133 -12.62 2.33 -10.99
CA VAL A 133 -13.05 3.60 -11.58
C VAL A 133 -14.02 3.38 -12.74
N VAL A 134 -13.79 2.36 -13.57
CA VAL A 134 -14.67 2.01 -14.70
C VAL A 134 -15.99 1.38 -14.23
N ALA A 135 -15.97 0.59 -13.16
CA ALA A 135 -17.15 -0.05 -12.59
C ALA A 135 -18.18 0.97 -12.05
N GLY A 136 -17.73 2.15 -11.61
CA GLY A 136 -18.58 3.31 -11.35
C GLY A 136 -19.26 3.33 -9.98
N ASP A 137 -18.80 2.51 -9.03
CA ASP A 137 -19.26 2.58 -7.64
C ASP A 137 -18.59 3.75 -6.91
N MET A 138 -19.40 4.67 -6.40
CA MET A 138 -18.93 5.90 -5.77
C MET A 138 -18.16 5.64 -4.46
N ASP A 139 -18.59 4.67 -3.66
CA ASP A 139 -17.97 4.38 -2.36
C ASP A 139 -16.59 3.73 -2.59
N ILE A 140 -16.49 2.83 -3.57
CA ILE A 140 -15.21 2.21 -3.94
C ILE A 140 -14.26 3.24 -4.58
N GLN A 141 -14.76 4.08 -5.48
CA GLN A 141 -13.96 5.17 -6.08
C GLN A 141 -13.39 6.12 -5.02
N LYS A 142 -14.18 6.43 -3.99
CA LYS A 142 -13.71 7.22 -2.85
C LYS A 142 -12.55 6.53 -2.13
N CYS A 143 -12.69 5.24 -1.80
CA CYS A 143 -11.60 4.46 -1.19
C CYS A 143 -10.34 4.46 -2.08
N CYS A 144 -10.51 4.34 -3.40
CA CYS A 144 -9.40 4.41 -4.34
C CYS A 144 -8.65 5.75 -4.26
N TYR A 145 -9.36 6.89 -4.20
CA TYR A 145 -8.73 8.20 -4.18
C TYR A 145 -8.14 8.58 -2.82
N GLU A 146 -8.66 8.03 -1.73
CA GLU A 146 -8.10 8.20 -0.39
C GLU A 146 -6.86 7.33 -0.14
N ASN A 147 -6.68 6.25 -0.91
CA ASN A 147 -5.54 5.35 -0.77
C ASN A 147 -4.21 6.01 -1.20
N PRO A 148 -3.18 6.05 -0.32
CA PRO A 148 -1.85 6.57 -0.66
C PRO A 148 -1.13 5.84 -1.81
N ALA A 149 -1.49 4.58 -2.08
CA ALA A 149 -0.95 3.78 -3.17
C ALA A 149 -1.58 4.11 -4.53
N CYS A 150 -2.63 4.95 -4.56
CA CYS A 150 -3.36 5.27 -5.78
C CYS A 150 -2.44 5.86 -6.87
N PRO A 151 -2.45 5.29 -8.09
CA PRO A 151 -1.67 5.80 -9.20
C PRO A 151 -2.07 7.23 -9.60
N LEU A 152 -1.09 8.04 -9.98
CA LEU A 152 -1.35 9.41 -10.46
C LEU A 152 -2.33 9.47 -11.65
N PRO A 153 -2.25 8.58 -12.66
CA PRO A 153 -3.22 8.58 -13.76
C PRO A 153 -4.67 8.46 -13.29
N VAL A 154 -4.91 7.63 -12.28
CA VAL A 154 -6.23 7.37 -11.70
C VAL A 154 -6.73 8.61 -10.94
N LEU A 155 -5.89 9.23 -10.12
CA LEU A 155 -6.24 10.48 -9.42
C LEU A 155 -6.54 11.64 -10.40
N LEU A 156 -5.78 11.75 -11.50
CA LEU A 156 -6.04 12.74 -12.55
C LEU A 156 -7.34 12.47 -13.31
N HIS A 157 -7.72 11.20 -13.48
CA HIS A 157 -9.03 10.84 -14.00
C HIS A 157 -10.14 11.31 -13.04
N GLY A 158 -10.00 11.03 -11.74
CA GLY A 158 -10.93 11.49 -10.70
C GLY A 158 -11.08 13.02 -10.64
N CYS A 159 -10.04 13.79 -10.98
CA CYS A 159 -10.15 15.25 -11.09
C CYS A 159 -11.16 15.75 -12.15
N LYS A 160 -11.52 14.88 -13.11
CA LYS A 160 -12.51 15.13 -14.17
C LYS A 160 -13.87 14.50 -13.87
N ASP A 161 -14.03 13.82 -12.73
CA ASP A 161 -15.26 13.10 -12.41
C ASP A 161 -16.48 14.03 -12.48
N TYR A 162 -17.66 13.49 -12.78
CA TYR A 162 -18.90 14.27 -12.73
C TYR A 162 -19.28 14.67 -11.31
N ASP A 163 -18.97 13.82 -10.33
CA ASP A 163 -19.25 14.07 -8.93
C ASP A 163 -18.30 15.11 -8.32
N ALA A 164 -18.85 16.02 -7.51
CA ALA A 164 -18.06 17.09 -6.92
C ALA A 164 -17.18 16.63 -5.77
N ASP A 165 -17.67 15.70 -4.96
CA ASP A 165 -16.97 15.20 -3.79
C ASP A 165 -15.78 14.34 -4.24
N LEU A 166 -15.99 13.44 -5.21
CA LEU A 166 -14.91 12.63 -5.79
C LEU A 166 -13.80 13.48 -6.42
N ARG A 167 -14.16 14.54 -7.17
CA ARG A 167 -13.19 15.48 -7.74
C ARG A 167 -12.35 16.16 -6.66
N ASP A 168 -12.97 16.58 -5.57
CA ASP A 168 -12.28 17.31 -4.51
C ASP A 168 -11.39 16.38 -3.68
N ILE A 169 -11.81 15.13 -3.45
CA ILE A 169 -10.98 14.09 -2.81
C ILE A 169 -9.75 13.80 -3.67
N ALA A 170 -9.92 13.58 -4.97
CA ALA A 170 -8.80 13.31 -5.88
C ALA A 170 -7.79 14.48 -5.92
N LYS A 171 -8.27 15.72 -5.94
CA LYS A 171 -7.40 16.91 -5.87
C LYS A 171 -6.66 17.00 -4.54
N GLN A 172 -7.35 16.74 -3.42
CA GLN A 172 -6.74 16.76 -2.09
C GLN A 172 -5.66 15.68 -1.96
N ALA A 173 -5.90 14.47 -2.47
CA ALA A 173 -4.93 13.39 -2.48
C ALA A 173 -3.64 13.78 -3.22
N ILE A 174 -3.77 14.40 -4.40
CA ILE A 174 -2.61 14.92 -5.15
C ILE A 174 -1.88 16.02 -4.38
N GLN A 175 -2.61 16.95 -3.76
CA GLN A 175 -2.02 18.06 -3.00
C GLN A 175 -1.30 17.60 -1.73
N ASN A 176 -1.83 16.57 -1.06
CA ASN A 176 -1.26 16.03 0.17
C ASN A 176 -0.12 15.02 -0.08
N THR A 177 0.19 14.72 -1.34
CA THR A 177 1.28 13.81 -1.70
C THR A 177 2.62 14.39 -1.24
N SER A 178 3.39 13.59 -0.50
CA SER A 178 4.66 14.04 0.08
C SER A 178 5.75 14.26 -0.97
N HIS A 179 6.73 15.10 -0.63
CA HIS A 179 7.89 15.37 -1.48
C HIS A 179 8.66 14.09 -1.85
N ASP A 180 8.78 13.12 -0.94
CA ASP A 180 9.50 11.87 -1.19
C ASP A 180 8.81 10.99 -2.23
N VAL A 181 7.48 10.97 -2.24
CA VAL A 181 6.69 10.27 -3.27
C VAL A 181 6.92 10.93 -4.63
N TRP A 182 6.87 12.26 -4.69
CA TRP A 182 7.16 12.99 -5.93
C TRP A 182 8.59 12.76 -6.42
N ALA A 183 9.57 12.75 -5.53
CA ALA A 183 10.96 12.49 -5.87
C ALA A 183 11.15 11.11 -6.49
N ARG A 184 10.51 10.07 -5.93
CA ARG A 184 10.52 8.72 -6.50
C ARG A 184 9.89 8.69 -7.90
N ARG A 185 8.71 9.29 -8.07
CA ARG A 185 8.02 9.33 -9.38
C ARG A 185 8.86 10.04 -10.45
N VAL A 186 9.50 11.16 -10.11
CA VAL A 186 10.41 11.87 -11.04
C VAL A 186 11.64 11.02 -11.38
N ALA A 187 12.18 10.28 -10.41
CA ALA A 187 13.29 9.35 -10.66
C ALA A 187 12.90 8.18 -11.59
N GLU A 188 11.64 7.73 -11.51
CA GLU A 188 11.04 6.70 -12.38
C GLU A 188 10.69 7.22 -13.79
N GLY A 189 10.79 8.54 -14.02
CA GLY A 189 10.64 9.16 -15.34
C GLY A 189 9.42 10.06 -15.51
N LEU A 190 8.68 10.36 -14.43
CA LEU A 190 7.65 11.40 -14.42
C LEU A 190 8.26 12.74 -14.83
N SER A 191 7.62 13.44 -15.76
CA SER A 191 8.06 14.78 -16.17
C SER A 191 6.91 15.70 -16.53
N LEU A 192 7.03 16.99 -16.20
CA LEU A 192 6.00 17.99 -16.49
C LEU A 192 5.84 18.26 -17.99
N ASP A 193 6.91 18.08 -18.76
CA ASP A 193 6.96 18.34 -20.21
C ASP A 193 6.42 17.17 -21.05
N LYS A 194 6.22 16.00 -20.44
CA LYS A 194 5.76 14.78 -21.12
C LYS A 194 4.32 14.46 -20.75
N PRO A 195 3.56 13.83 -21.66
CA PRO A 195 2.28 13.23 -21.28
C PRO A 195 2.50 12.09 -20.30
N LEU A 196 1.54 11.88 -19.41
CA LEU A 196 1.59 10.80 -18.43
C LEU A 196 1.27 9.46 -19.12
N PRO A 197 2.11 8.43 -18.99
CA PRO A 197 1.83 7.10 -19.54
C PRO A 197 0.52 6.54 -18.95
N GLY A 198 -0.32 5.92 -19.77
CA GLY A 198 -1.58 5.32 -19.32
C GLY A 198 -2.72 6.30 -19.02
N HIS A 199 -2.53 7.60 -19.30
CA HIS A 199 -3.59 8.60 -19.19
C HIS A 199 -4.05 9.06 -20.58
N ASP A 200 -5.36 9.21 -20.77
CA ASP A 200 -5.97 9.52 -22.09
C ASP A 200 -5.51 10.85 -22.72
N SER A 201 -4.93 11.74 -21.94
CA SER A 201 -4.51 13.06 -22.44
C SER A 201 -3.13 13.02 -23.07
N ALA A 202 -3.05 13.41 -24.34
CA ALA A 202 -1.80 13.71 -25.02
C ALA A 202 -1.12 15.02 -24.54
N ARG A 203 -1.74 15.74 -23.60
CA ARG A 203 -1.19 16.99 -23.07
C ARG A 203 -0.05 16.71 -22.08
N PRO A 204 0.95 17.60 -21.99
CA PRO A 204 1.96 17.53 -20.95
C PRO A 204 1.32 17.52 -19.55
N LEU A 205 1.89 16.74 -18.63
CA LEU A 205 1.43 16.63 -17.25
C LEU A 205 1.31 18.00 -16.57
N GLY A 206 2.27 18.90 -16.82
CA GLY A 206 2.23 20.24 -16.24
C GLY A 206 0.97 21.01 -16.63
N ASN A 207 0.49 20.86 -17.86
CA ASN A 207 -0.72 21.52 -18.31
C ASN A 207 -1.97 20.94 -17.65
N GLU A 208 -2.04 19.62 -17.47
CA GLU A 208 -3.15 18.97 -16.74
C GLU A 208 -3.21 19.47 -15.30
N LEU A 209 -2.07 19.49 -14.59
CA LEU A 209 -2.02 19.99 -13.21
C LEU A 209 -2.51 21.44 -13.11
N LEU A 210 -2.09 22.31 -14.02
CA LEU A 210 -2.51 23.72 -14.02
C LEU A 210 -4.01 23.87 -14.35
N VAL A 211 -4.54 23.08 -15.29
CA VAL A 211 -5.97 23.08 -15.62
C VAL A 211 -6.83 22.71 -14.42
N TYR A 212 -6.40 21.74 -13.59
CA TYR A 212 -7.10 21.36 -12.37
C TYR A 212 -6.79 22.24 -11.16
N GLY A 213 -5.97 23.28 -11.33
CA GLY A 213 -5.58 24.18 -10.23
C GLY A 213 -4.60 23.56 -9.23
N LEU A 214 -3.92 22.48 -9.58
CA LEU A 214 -2.96 21.73 -8.76
C LEU A 214 -1.58 22.40 -8.79
N THR A 215 -1.54 23.70 -8.48
CA THR A 215 -0.33 24.53 -8.57
C THR A 215 0.76 24.12 -7.58
N GLN A 216 0.38 23.64 -6.39
CA GLN A 216 1.33 23.16 -5.39
C GLN A 216 2.05 21.89 -5.87
N ALA A 217 1.31 20.93 -6.43
CA ALA A 217 1.88 19.71 -7.00
C ALA A 217 2.80 20.03 -8.19
N TYR A 218 2.37 20.95 -9.07
CA TYR A 218 3.21 21.44 -10.17
C TYR A 218 4.53 22.03 -9.65
N GLN A 219 4.49 22.92 -8.66
CA GLN A 219 5.69 23.54 -8.08
C GLN A 219 6.60 22.52 -7.40
N ALA A 220 6.03 21.55 -6.69
CA ALA A 220 6.80 20.48 -6.05
C ALA A 220 7.57 19.65 -7.09
N ILE A 221 6.90 19.18 -8.13
CA ILE A 221 7.52 18.40 -9.21
C ILE A 221 8.59 19.24 -9.94
N GLN A 222 8.26 20.49 -10.29
CA GLN A 222 9.19 21.39 -10.97
C GLN A 222 10.46 21.64 -10.16
N GLY A 223 10.34 21.83 -8.84
CA GLY A 223 11.46 22.00 -7.94
C GLY A 223 12.38 20.78 -7.92
N ILE A 224 11.80 19.58 -7.88
CA ILE A 224 12.54 18.31 -7.93
C ILE A 224 13.26 18.12 -9.28
N GLU A 225 12.58 18.37 -10.40
CA GLU A 225 13.21 18.27 -11.74
C GLU A 225 14.39 19.24 -11.89
N LEU A 226 14.26 20.46 -11.39
CA LEU A 226 15.34 21.45 -11.39
C LEU A 226 16.51 21.00 -10.51
N GLN A 227 16.23 20.47 -9.32
CA GLN A 227 17.26 19.93 -8.42
C GLN A 227 18.04 18.80 -9.08
N VAL A 228 17.34 17.82 -9.67
CA VAL A 228 17.96 16.70 -10.40
C VAL A 228 18.81 17.20 -11.58
N THR A 229 18.34 18.23 -12.28
CA THR A 229 19.08 18.83 -13.40
C THR A 229 20.34 19.53 -12.92
N LEU A 230 20.25 20.32 -11.85
CA LEU A 230 21.40 20.98 -11.24
C LEU A 230 22.45 19.97 -10.77
N ASP A 231 22.03 18.92 -10.08
CA ASP A 231 22.93 17.87 -9.59
C ASP A 231 23.66 17.16 -10.75
N LYS A 232 22.95 16.83 -11.84
CA LYS A 232 23.57 16.25 -13.05
C LYS A 232 24.59 17.19 -13.68
N THR A 233 24.28 18.47 -13.81
CA THR A 233 25.18 19.46 -14.41
C THR A 233 26.42 19.72 -13.54
N LEU A 234 26.26 19.76 -12.22
CA LEU A 234 27.37 19.91 -11.27
C LEU A 234 28.32 18.70 -11.30
N VAL A 235 27.76 17.48 -11.29
CA VAL A 235 28.55 16.24 -11.43
C VAL A 235 29.28 16.20 -12.77
N GLY A 236 28.61 16.58 -13.87
CA GLY A 236 29.23 16.68 -15.19
C GLY A 236 30.40 17.66 -15.22
N ASN A 237 30.23 18.86 -14.63
CA ASN A 237 31.27 19.88 -14.56
C ASN A 237 32.47 19.42 -13.71
N ILE A 238 32.23 18.74 -12.57
CA ILE A 238 33.30 18.18 -11.74
C ILE A 238 34.05 17.07 -12.49
N SER A 239 33.32 16.18 -13.19
CA SER A 239 33.93 15.12 -14.00
C SER A 239 34.81 15.70 -15.12
N MET A 240 34.33 16.73 -15.83
CA MET A 240 35.12 17.44 -16.84
C MET A 240 36.40 18.04 -16.24
N LEU A 241 36.30 18.79 -15.13
CA LEU A 241 37.46 19.40 -14.45
C LEU A 241 38.50 18.38 -13.98
N THR A 242 38.07 17.21 -13.51
CA THR A 242 38.99 16.12 -13.11
C THR A 242 39.61 15.38 -14.29
N SER A 243 38.92 15.29 -15.43
CA SER A 243 39.43 14.68 -16.67
C SER A 243 40.47 15.55 -17.41
N GLU A 244 40.39 16.87 -17.26
CA GLU A 244 41.37 17.83 -17.82
C GLU A 244 42.65 17.96 -16.97
N ALA A 245 42.67 17.39 -15.76
CA ALA A 245 43.78 17.50 -14.83
C ALA A 245 45.08 16.70 -15.12
N PRO A 246 45.22 15.74 -16.07
CA PRO A 246 46.46 14.97 -16.18
C PRO A 246 47.54 15.59 -17.08
N HIS A 247 47.40 16.83 -17.59
CA HIS A 247 48.37 17.40 -18.53
C HIS A 247 49.16 18.63 -18.06
N SER A 248 48.77 19.30 -16.97
CA SER A 248 49.52 20.44 -16.44
C SER A 248 50.51 20.07 -15.31
N ALA A 249 50.27 18.98 -14.58
CA ALA A 249 51.12 18.57 -13.45
C ALA A 249 52.49 18.00 -13.89
N ASN A 250 52.61 17.43 -15.09
CA ASN A 250 53.88 16.91 -15.61
C ASN A 250 54.79 17.97 -16.25
N SER A 251 54.29 19.18 -16.55
CA SER A 251 55.10 20.26 -17.12
C SER A 251 55.86 21.07 -16.05
N LEU A 252 55.36 21.12 -14.81
CA LEU A 252 55.98 21.89 -13.72
C LEU A 252 57.08 21.13 -12.96
N ARG A 253 57.11 19.79 -13.01
CA ARG A 253 58.19 18.98 -12.40
C ARG A 253 59.50 18.98 -13.22
N ALA A 254 59.46 19.38 -14.48
CA ALA A 254 60.63 19.43 -15.35
C ALA A 254 61.42 20.76 -15.29
N LYS A 255 60.88 21.82 -14.65
CA LYS A 255 61.53 23.15 -14.60
C LYS A 255 62.21 23.50 -13.27
N PHE A 256 62.16 22.63 -12.26
CA PHE A 256 62.84 22.83 -10.96
C PHE A 256 63.95 21.81 -10.68
N ARG A 257 64.59 21.29 -11.74
CA ARG A 257 65.75 20.41 -11.63
C ARG A 257 66.86 20.85 -12.57
N MET A 258 67.37 22.06 -12.37
CA MET A 258 68.70 22.52 -12.81
C MET A 258 69.23 23.51 -11.79
#